data_AF-A0A6G6JXE5-F1
#
_entry.id   AF-A0A6G6JXE5-F1
#
_cell.length_a   1.000
_cell.length_b   1.000
_cell.length_c   1.000
_cell.angle_alpha   90.00
_cell.angle_beta   90.00
_cell.angle_gamma   90.00
#
_symmetry.space_group_name_H-M   'P 1'
#
loop_
_entity.id
_entity.type
_entity.pdbx_description
1 polymer ?
#
loop_
_entity_poly.entity_id
_entity_poly.type
_entity_poly.pdbx_seq_one_letter_code
_entity_poly.pdbx_strand_id
1 'polypeptide(L)'
;MEDNEDLGKENDEDELETDLHEDGDEGEESSDGAPALERNLGTQPIDAVIEKHALKNHDVVQMNRGGLTHKIVQKARKGRRLKPNMKVRVTEALNVTLKQRGIDEKYGVGQLFNY
;
A
#
# COMPACT_ATOMS: atom_id res chain seq x y z
N MET A 1 38.09 35.91 -40.97
CA MET A 1 37.38 37.18 -41.11
C MET A 1 36.40 36.97 -42.23
N GLU A 2 35.29 36.33 -41.89
CA GLU A 2 34.07 36.31 -42.70
C GLU A 2 33.00 36.66 -41.68
N ASP A 3 32.76 37.96 -41.60
CA ASP A 3 31.61 38.56 -40.97
C ASP A 3 30.36 38.07 -41.70
N ASN A 4 29.40 37.55 -40.94
CA ASN A 4 28.02 37.54 -41.40
C ASN A 4 27.14 37.94 -40.22
N GLU A 5 26.68 39.19 -40.27
CA GLU A 5 25.67 39.75 -39.40
C GLU A 5 24.30 39.16 -39.81
N ASP A 6 23.55 38.62 -38.85
CA ASP A 6 22.10 38.47 -38.99
C ASP A 6 21.43 39.04 -37.73
N LEU A 7 20.84 40.22 -37.91
CA LEU A 7 19.97 40.89 -36.97
C LEU A 7 18.55 40.36 -37.19
N GLY A 8 17.97 39.68 -36.20
CA GLY A 8 16.69 39.03 -36.39
C GLY A 8 15.88 38.75 -35.13
N LYS A 9 15.39 39.83 -34.51
CA LYS A 9 14.12 39.93 -33.75
C LYS A 9 13.99 39.12 -32.45
N GLU A 10 14.03 39.91 -31.37
CA GLU A 10 13.04 39.93 -30.30
C GLU A 10 11.71 39.27 -30.72
N ASN A 11 11.34 38.19 -30.04
CA ASN A 11 9.93 37.83 -29.87
C ASN A 11 9.66 37.80 -28.38
N ASP A 12 8.65 38.57 -28.05
CA ASP A 12 8.06 38.83 -26.76
C ASP A 12 7.65 37.58 -25.98
N GLU A 13 7.66 37.79 -24.68
CA GLU A 13 6.80 37.22 -23.64
C GLU A 13 5.57 36.44 -24.15
N ASP A 14 5.48 35.16 -23.78
CA ASP A 14 4.27 34.35 -23.54
C ASP A 14 4.79 32.90 -23.32
N GLU A 15 4.42 32.07 -22.36
CA GLU A 15 3.45 32.05 -21.27
C GLU A 15 3.97 30.98 -20.28
N LEU A 16 3.52 31.05 -19.04
CA LEU A 16 3.74 30.02 -18.02
C LEU A 16 3.23 28.65 -18.49
N GLU A 17 4.11 27.64 -18.55
CA GLU A 17 3.70 26.24 -18.34
C GLU A 17 4.39 25.72 -17.08
N THR A 18 3.75 25.98 -15.94
CA THR A 18 3.91 25.12 -14.77
C THR A 18 3.27 23.79 -15.13
N ASP A 19 4.09 22.86 -15.64
CA ASP A 19 3.72 21.45 -15.74
C ASP A 19 3.63 20.88 -14.32
N LEU A 20 2.50 21.16 -13.68
CA LEU A 20 1.94 20.34 -12.62
C LEU A 20 1.76 18.94 -13.21
N HIS A 21 2.77 18.09 -13.01
CA HIS A 21 2.58 16.63 -13.03
C HIS A 21 1.69 16.26 -11.84
N GLU A 22 0.41 16.57 -11.98
CA GLU A 22 -0.66 15.96 -11.21
C GLU A 22 -1.30 14.95 -12.16
N ASP A 23 -0.88 13.69 -12.06
CA ASP A 23 -1.76 12.52 -12.21
C ASP A 23 -0.95 11.22 -12.14
N GLY A 24 -1.31 10.39 -11.15
CA GLY A 24 -0.98 8.97 -11.17
C GLY A 24 0.01 8.52 -10.10
N ASP A 25 -0.51 8.29 -8.90
CA ASP A 25 -0.02 7.23 -8.01
C ASP A 25 0.11 5.95 -8.86
N GLU A 26 1.31 5.66 -9.37
CA GLU A 26 1.69 4.34 -9.90
C GLU A 26 1.78 3.38 -8.72
N GLY A 27 0.61 3.08 -8.13
CA GLY A 27 0.42 1.88 -7.36
C GLY A 27 0.61 0.70 -8.30
N GLU A 28 1.83 0.19 -8.38
CA GLU A 28 2.21 -1.01 -9.13
C GLU A 28 1.15 -2.10 -8.97
N GLU A 29 0.29 -2.25 -9.99
CA GLU A 29 -0.61 -3.37 -10.11
C GLU A 29 0.22 -4.56 -10.60
N SER A 30 0.84 -5.27 -9.65
CA SER A 30 1.56 -6.50 -9.97
C SER A 30 0.56 -7.58 -10.40
N SER A 31 0.45 -7.72 -11.72
CA SER A 31 -0.08 -8.88 -12.43
C SER A 31 0.60 -10.18 -11.95
N ASP A 32 -0.19 -11.16 -11.48
CA ASP A 32 0.16 -12.57 -11.69
C ASP A 32 -1.10 -13.44 -11.52
N GLY A 33 -1.80 -13.63 -12.64
CA GLY A 33 -2.90 -14.56 -12.79
C GLY A 33 -2.39 -15.99 -12.78
N ALA A 34 -2.24 -16.58 -11.60
CA ALA A 34 -2.25 -18.02 -11.43
C ALA A 34 -3.70 -18.46 -11.09
N PRO A 35 -4.23 -19.56 -11.65
CA PRO A 35 -5.51 -20.09 -11.19
C PRO A 35 -5.36 -20.44 -9.72
N ALA A 36 -5.97 -19.62 -8.87
CA ALA A 36 -5.93 -19.78 -7.44
C ALA A 36 -6.57 -21.12 -7.14
N LEU A 37 -5.77 -22.13 -6.80
CA LEU A 37 -6.22 -23.28 -6.04
C LEU A 37 -7.07 -22.74 -4.89
N GLU A 38 -8.40 -22.85 -5.03
CA GLU A 38 -9.40 -22.14 -4.26
C GLU A 38 -9.36 -22.64 -2.81
N ARG A 39 -8.42 -22.09 -2.06
CA ARG A 39 -8.11 -22.37 -0.66
C ARG A 39 -8.24 -21.09 0.18
N ASN A 40 -8.82 -20.06 -0.42
CA ASN A 40 -9.13 -18.80 0.22
C ASN A 40 -10.49 -18.98 0.90
N LEU A 41 -10.55 -18.78 2.21
CA LEU A 41 -11.79 -18.87 3.00
C LEU A 41 -12.69 -17.64 2.81
N GLY A 42 -12.64 -17.01 1.62
CA GLY A 42 -13.20 -15.69 1.34
C GLY A 42 -12.41 -14.53 1.96
N THR A 43 -12.84 -13.31 1.67
CA THR A 43 -12.28 -12.06 2.25
C THR A 43 -12.39 -12.10 3.77
N GLN A 44 -11.27 -11.88 4.45
CA GLN A 44 -11.24 -11.89 5.91
C GLN A 44 -11.56 -10.49 6.46
N PRO A 45 -12.12 -10.39 7.68
CA PRO A 45 -12.42 -9.09 8.30
C PRO A 45 -11.22 -8.15 8.39
N ILE A 46 -10.00 -8.69 8.49
CA ILE A 46 -8.76 -7.89 8.47
C ILE A 46 -8.62 -7.02 7.22
N ASP A 47 -9.12 -7.47 6.07
CA ASP A 47 -9.07 -6.69 4.83
C ASP A 47 -9.88 -5.41 4.95
N ALA A 48 -11.13 -5.54 5.43
CA ALA A 48 -12.02 -4.41 5.69
C ALA A 48 -11.45 -3.45 6.75
N VAL A 49 -10.77 -3.96 7.79
CA VAL A 49 -10.14 -3.11 8.81
C VAL A 49 -8.96 -2.32 8.22
N ILE A 50 -8.11 -2.97 7.42
CA ILE A 50 -6.97 -2.31 6.76
C ILE A 50 -7.46 -1.23 5.80
N GLU A 51 -8.50 -1.53 5.00
CA GLU A 51 -9.08 -0.59 4.05
C GLU A 51 -9.81 0.57 4.74
N LYS A 52 -10.62 0.29 5.77
CA LYS A 52 -11.34 1.30 6.57
C LYS A 52 -10.40 2.35 7.16
N HIS A 53 -9.21 1.92 7.61
CA HIS A 53 -8.22 2.82 8.24
C HIS A 53 -7.16 3.34 7.24
N ALA A 54 -7.35 3.12 5.94
CA ALA A 54 -6.41 3.49 4.87
C ALA A 54 -4.96 3.10 5.19
N LEU A 55 -4.78 1.88 5.72
CA LEU A 55 -3.48 1.31 6.06
C LEU A 55 -2.90 0.57 4.87
N LYS A 56 -1.59 0.73 4.62
CA LYS A 56 -0.90 -0.10 3.65
C LYS A 56 -0.37 -1.36 4.32
N ASN A 57 -0.22 -2.45 3.56
CA ASN A 57 0.42 -3.67 4.07
C ASN A 57 1.84 -3.39 4.59
N HIS A 58 2.52 -2.39 4.02
CA HIS A 58 3.84 -1.96 4.46
C HIS A 58 3.84 -1.41 5.88
N ASP A 59 2.89 -0.53 6.22
CA ASP A 59 2.76 0.05 7.56
C ASP A 59 2.67 -1.05 8.62
N VAL A 60 1.82 -2.06 8.37
CA VAL A 60 1.65 -3.20 9.28
C VAL A 60 2.93 -4.03 9.40
N VAL A 61 3.65 -4.26 8.30
CA VAL A 61 4.90 -5.04 8.31
C VAL A 61 6.01 -4.28 9.04
N GLN A 62 6.14 -2.97 8.84
CA GLN A 62 7.16 -2.14 9.48
C GLN A 62 7.04 -2.14 11.01
N MET A 63 5.82 -2.22 11.55
CA MET A 63 5.62 -2.26 13.00
C MET A 63 5.97 -3.59 13.65
N ASN A 64 6.18 -4.66 12.87
CA ASN A 64 6.44 -5.98 13.41
C ASN A 64 7.87 -6.45 13.14
N ARG A 65 8.70 -6.45 14.19
CA ARG A 65 10.06 -6.99 14.16
C ARG A 65 10.12 -8.53 14.09
N GLY A 66 8.99 -9.22 14.20
CA GLY A 66 8.88 -10.68 14.32
C GLY A 66 8.77 -11.46 13.01
N GLY A 67 9.52 -11.10 11.97
CA GLY A 67 9.54 -11.85 10.70
C GLY A 67 8.21 -11.86 9.93
N LEU A 68 7.40 -10.80 10.12
CA LEU A 68 6.21 -10.58 9.31
C LEU A 68 6.65 -10.10 7.92
N THR A 69 6.04 -10.63 6.87
CA THR A 69 6.33 -10.20 5.48
C THR A 69 5.06 -9.74 4.80
N HIS A 70 5.20 -8.92 3.75
CA HIS A 70 4.07 -8.47 2.93
C HIS A 70 3.19 -9.63 2.44
N LYS A 71 3.83 -10.75 2.05
CA LYS A 71 3.14 -11.97 1.62
C LYS A 71 2.26 -12.58 2.72
N ILE A 72 2.66 -12.50 3.99
CA ILE A 72 1.84 -12.99 5.11
C ILE A 72 0.61 -12.09 5.30
N VAL A 73 0.76 -10.77 5.22
CA VAL A 73 -0.36 -9.83 5.32
C VAL A 73 -1.32 -10.01 4.14
N GLN A 74 -0.81 -10.17 2.92
CA GLN A 74 -1.64 -10.47 1.75
C GLN A 74 -2.39 -11.80 1.90
N LYS A 75 -1.74 -12.83 2.44
CA LYS A 75 -2.39 -14.12 2.75
C LYS A 75 -3.50 -13.96 3.80
N ALA A 76 -3.28 -13.13 4.83
CA ALA A 76 -4.28 -12.81 5.83
C ALA A 76 -5.53 -12.18 5.19
N ARG A 77 -5.34 -11.14 4.37
CA ARG A 77 -6.40 -10.41 3.66
C ARG A 77 -7.24 -11.32 2.76
N LYS A 78 -6.56 -12.12 1.93
CA LYS A 78 -7.19 -13.07 0.98
C LYS A 78 -7.84 -14.30 1.65
N GLY A 79 -7.73 -14.47 2.96
CA GLY A 79 -8.30 -15.63 3.66
C GLY A 79 -7.57 -16.94 3.50
N ARG A 80 -6.27 -16.87 3.19
CA ARG A 80 -5.41 -18.06 3.21
C ARG A 80 -5.00 -18.38 4.65
N ARG A 81 -5.17 -19.65 5.04
CA ARG A 81 -4.85 -20.12 6.40
C ARG A 81 -3.42 -19.77 6.82
N LEU A 82 -3.31 -19.02 7.91
CA LEU A 82 -2.06 -18.73 8.60
C LEU A 82 -1.88 -19.64 9.82
N LYS A 83 -0.62 -19.88 10.19
CA LYS A 83 -0.28 -20.54 11.45
C LYS A 83 -0.75 -19.67 12.64
N PRO A 84 -1.15 -20.25 13.79
CA PRO A 84 -1.68 -19.49 14.92
C PRO A 84 -0.74 -18.38 15.41
N ASN A 85 0.56 -18.65 15.48
CA ASN A 85 1.57 -17.67 15.84
C ASN A 85 1.65 -16.50 14.85
N MET A 86 1.41 -16.73 13.56
CA MET A 86 1.37 -15.67 12.54
C MET A 86 0.13 -14.81 12.68
N LYS A 87 -1.04 -15.39 13.03
CA LYS A 87 -2.25 -14.62 13.29
C LYS A 87 -2.07 -13.62 14.44
N VAL A 88 -1.45 -14.08 15.53
CA VAL A 88 -1.12 -13.23 16.69
C VAL A 88 -0.20 -12.09 16.25
N ARG A 89 0.89 -12.41 15.55
CA ARG A 89 1.84 -11.41 15.05
C ARG A 89 1.21 -10.37 14.12
N VAL A 90 0.33 -10.79 13.20
CA VAL A 90 -0.41 -9.85 12.33
C VAL A 90 -1.32 -8.94 13.15
N THR A 91 -2.02 -9.50 14.14
CA THR A 91 -2.94 -8.76 15.02
C THR A 91 -2.20 -7.73 15.87
N GLU A 92 -1.07 -8.12 16.47
CA GLU A 92 -0.21 -7.22 17.24
C GLU A 92 0.34 -6.09 16.38
N ALA A 93 0.84 -6.42 15.19
CA ALA A 93 1.36 -5.46 14.23
C ALA A 93 0.30 -4.41 13.83
N LEU A 94 -0.91 -4.88 13.53
CA LEU A 94 -2.03 -4.01 13.17
C LEU A 94 -2.39 -3.07 14.33
N ASN A 95 -2.53 -3.60 15.54
CA ASN A 95 -2.85 -2.80 16.72
C ASN A 95 -1.78 -1.74 17.03
N VAL A 96 -0.50 -2.06 16.86
CA VAL A 96 0.59 -1.08 17.01
C VAL A 96 0.50 0.00 15.94
N THR A 97 0.21 -0.38 14.70
CA THR A 97 0.05 0.56 13.57
C THR A 97 -1.12 1.53 13.82
N LEU A 98 -2.26 1.02 14.29
CA LEU A 98 -3.43 1.83 14.66
C LEU A 98 -3.09 2.82 15.76
N LYS A 99 -2.40 2.35 16.82
CA LYS A 99 -1.95 3.22 17.91
C LYS A 99 -1.02 4.33 17.42
N GLN A 100 -0.12 4.04 16.49
CA GLN A 100 0.75 5.06 15.89
C GLN A 100 -0.02 6.10 15.06
N ARG A 101 -1.13 5.69 14.43
CA ARG A 101 -2.04 6.62 13.75
C ARG A 101 -2.97 7.37 14.70
N GLY A 102 -2.86 7.16 16.02
CA GLY A 102 -3.72 7.80 17.02
C GLY A 102 -5.11 7.18 17.15
N ILE A 103 -5.27 5.94 16.69
CA ILE A 103 -6.53 5.18 16.77
C ILE A 103 -6.44 4.26 17.99
N ASP A 104 -7.31 4.49 18.98
CA ASP A 104 -7.40 3.68 20.22
C ASP A 104 -8.20 2.37 20.05
N GLU A 105 -8.55 2.01 18.81
CA GLU A 105 -9.26 0.77 18.50
C GLU A 105 -8.30 -0.43 18.53
N LYS A 106 -8.71 -1.50 19.22
CA LYS A 106 -7.92 -2.72 19.36
C LYS A 106 -8.69 -3.91 18.82
N TYR A 107 -8.04 -4.66 17.95
CA TYR A 107 -8.60 -5.87 17.37
C TYR A 107 -7.99 -7.13 17.98
N GLY A 108 -8.84 -8.14 18.19
CA GLY A 108 -8.42 -9.49 18.57
C GLY A 108 -8.32 -10.43 17.36
N VAL A 109 -7.59 -11.54 17.51
CA VAL A 109 -7.45 -12.55 16.45
C VAL A 109 -8.81 -13.05 15.96
N GLY A 110 -9.78 -13.28 16.87
CA GLY A 110 -11.12 -13.74 16.51
C GLY A 110 -11.98 -12.71 15.76
N GLN A 111 -11.60 -11.43 15.78
CA GLN A 111 -12.28 -10.39 15.00
C GLN A 111 -11.65 -10.21 13.61
N LEU A 112 -10.39 -10.59 13.44
CA LEU A 112 -9.63 -10.42 12.20
C LEU A 112 -9.63 -11.66 11.31
N PHE A 113 -9.91 -12.83 11.88
CA PHE A 113 -9.86 -14.12 11.20
C PHE A 113 -11.09 -14.96 11.53
N ASN A 114 -11.77 -15.48 10.50
CA ASN A 114 -13.00 -16.28 10.65
C ASN A 114 -12.72 -17.79 10.78
N TYR A 115 -11.49 -18.19 11.10
CA TYR A 115 -11.01 -19.58 11.11
C TYR A 115 -9.89 -19.81 12.13
#